data_AF-A0A3A4QRX9-F1
#
_entry.id   AF-A0A3A4QRX9-F1
#
_cell.length_a   1.000
_cell.length_b   1.000
_cell.length_c   1.000
_cell.angle_alpha   90.00
_cell.angle_beta   90.00
_cell.angle_gamma   90.00
#
_symmetry.space_group_name_H-M   'P 1'
#
loop_
_entity.id
_entity.type
_entity.pdbx_description
1 polymer ?
#
loop_
_entity_poly.entity_id
_entity_poly.type
_entity_poly.pdbx_seq_one_letter_code
_entity_poly.pdbx_strand_id
1 'polypeptide(L)' 'MKLHIHYDKEGDFLEVRFGKPTASYYQEAGDDVFKRYDEKTGKLKGYAIHNFLKRKRKEDVDVEIPLLSE' A
#
# COMPACT_ATOMS: atom_id res chain seq x y z
N MET A 1 -16.73 1.67 -4.76
CA MET A 1 -15.26 1.75 -4.71
C MET A 1 -14.65 0.38 -5.02
N LYS A 2 -13.52 0.28 -5.76
CA LYS A 2 -12.83 -0.99 -6.05
C LYS A 2 -11.51 -1.06 -5.27
N LEU A 3 -11.19 -2.22 -4.72
CA LEU A 3 -9.91 -2.50 -4.07
C LEU A 3 -9.09 -3.39 -5.00
N HIS A 4 -7.83 -3.00 -5.25
CA HIS A 4 -6.90 -3.78 -6.06
C HIS A 4 -5.74 -4.19 -5.17
N ILE A 5 -5.51 -5.50 -5.04
CA ILE A 5 -4.39 -6.07 -4.30
C ILE A 5 -3.52 -6.81 -5.31
N HIS A 6 -2.24 -6.50 -5.34
CA HIS A 6 -1.27 -7.12 -6.23
C HIS A 6 0.01 -7.44 -5.47
N TYR A 7 0.46 -8.67 -5.58
CA TYR A 7 1.74 -9.10 -5.02
C TYR A 7 2.70 -9.43 -6.17
N ASP A 8 3.84 -8.74 -6.19
CA ASP A 8 4.97 -9.06 -7.04
C ASP A 8 5.95 -9.95 -6.27
N LYS A 9 6.14 -11.17 -6.78
CA LYS A 9 7.01 -12.17 -6.17
C LYS A 9 8.49 -11.87 -6.39
N GLU A 10 8.86 -11.24 -7.49
CA GLU A 10 10.26 -10.95 -7.80
C GLU A 10 10.79 -9.83 -6.90
N GLY A 11 10.00 -8.77 -6.73
CA GLY A 11 10.32 -7.65 -5.85
C GLY A 11 10.04 -7.85 -4.36
N ASP A 12 9.39 -8.96 -3.96
CA ASP A 12 8.84 -9.16 -2.61
C ASP A 12 7.99 -7.95 -2.15
N PHE A 13 7.04 -7.57 -3.01
CA PHE A 13 6.34 -6.28 -2.94
C PHE A 13 4.82 -6.50 -3.01
N LEU A 14 4.11 -6.03 -1.99
CA LEU A 14 2.65 -6.03 -1.94
C LEU A 14 2.11 -4.61 -2.13
N GLU A 15 1.21 -4.45 -3.09
CA GLU A 15 0.54 -3.19 -3.38
C GLU A 15 -0.96 -3.32 -3.15
N VAL A 16 -1.52 -2.36 -2.42
CA VAL A 16 -2.97 -2.18 -2.23
C VAL A 16 -3.35 -0.82 -2.82
N ARG A 17 -4.35 -0.79 -3.71
CA ARG A 17 -4.82 0.45 -4.36
C ARG A 17 -6.33 0.63 -4.25
N PHE A 18 -6.75 1.87 -4.02
CA PHE A 18 -8.15 2.26 -3.90
C PHE A 18 -8.64 2.98 -5.16
N GLY A 19 -9.72 2.47 -5.74
CA GLY A 19 -10.38 3.07 -6.90
C GLY A 19 -9.53 3.01 -8.16
N LYS A 20 -9.69 4.02 -9.03
CA LYS A 20 -8.98 4.08 -10.31
C LYS A 20 -7.51 4.45 -10.10
N PRO A 21 -6.57 3.91 -10.92
CA PRO A 21 -5.18 4.36 -10.94
C PRO A 21 -5.08 5.85 -11.28
N THR A 22 -4.24 6.56 -10.55
CA THR A 22 -3.93 7.97 -10.80
C THR A 22 -2.44 8.20 -10.57
N ALA A 23 -1.90 9.31 -11.11
CA ALA A 23 -0.55 9.75 -10.77
C ALA A 23 -0.46 9.94 -9.26
N SER A 24 0.52 9.27 -8.64
CA SER A 24 0.61 9.16 -7.19
C SER A 24 2.06 9.06 -6.77
N TYR A 25 2.38 9.64 -5.62
CA TYR A 25 3.67 9.51 -4.97
C TYR A 25 3.57 8.65 -3.70
N TYR A 26 4.71 8.14 -3.26
CA TYR A 26 4.83 7.36 -2.03
C TYR A 26 5.36 8.23 -0.90
N GLN A 27 4.76 8.08 0.28
CA GLN A 27 5.23 8.63 1.53
C GLN A 27 5.53 7.47 2.49
N GLU A 28 6.75 7.42 3.02
CA GLU A 28 7.14 6.39 3.98
C GLU A 28 6.31 6.49 5.26
N ALA A 29 5.84 5.34 5.74
CA ALA A 29 5.06 5.18 6.96
C ALA A 29 5.81 4.34 8.03
N GLY A 30 7.05 3.93 7.74
CA GLY A 30 7.89 3.09 8.61
C GLY A 30 7.85 1.62 8.24
N ASP A 31 8.85 0.88 8.72
CA ASP A 31 9.01 -0.56 8.51
C ASP A 31 8.70 -1.00 7.08
N ASP A 32 9.36 -0.43 6.06
CA ASP A 32 9.15 -0.80 4.64
C ASP A 32 7.68 -0.61 4.14
N VAL A 33 6.84 0.13 4.87
CA VAL A 33 5.46 0.47 4.49
C VAL A 33 5.42 1.90 3.95
N PHE A 34 4.67 2.08 2.87
CA PHE A 34 4.51 3.35 2.18
C PHE A 34 3.03 3.63 1.96
N LYS A 35 2.59 4.84 2.31
CA LYS A 35 1.29 5.38 1.91
C LYS A 35 1.40 5.95 0.51
N ARG A 36 0.38 5.73 -0.30
CA ARG A 36 0.34 6.21 -1.68
C ARG A 36 -0.70 7.31 -1.80
N TYR A 37 -0.30 8.50 -2.23
CA TYR A 37 -1.18 9.67 -2.32
C TYR A 37 -1.33 10.14 -3.75
N ASP A 38 -2.56 10.50 -4.13
CA ASP A 38 -2.84 11.16 -5.40
C ASP A 38 -2.11 12.52 -5.46
N GLU A 39 -1.34 12.76 -6.50
CA GLU A 39 -0.53 13.97 -6.65
C GLU A 39 -1.36 15.26 -6.69
N LYS A 40 -2.59 15.20 -7.24
CA LYS A 40 -3.41 16.39 -7.46
C LYS A 40 -4.29 16.72 -6.27
N THR A 41 -4.85 15.69 -5.65
CA THR A 41 -5.88 15.84 -4.62
C THR A 41 -5.36 15.60 -3.20
N GLY A 42 -4.16 15.03 -3.05
CA GLY A 42 -3.61 14.64 -1.75
C GLY A 42 -4.40 13.51 -1.08
N LYS A 43 -5.35 12.88 -1.77
CA LYS A 43 -6.14 11.78 -1.21
C LYS A 43 -5.29 10.52 -1.12
N LEU A 44 -5.46 9.76 -0.03
CA LEU A 44 -4.85 8.44 0.10
C LEU A 44 -5.44 7.48 -0.95
N LYS A 45 -4.56 6.88 -1.74
CA LYS A 45 -4.88 6.00 -2.86
C LYS A 45 -4.42 4.56 -2.66
N GLY A 46 -3.70 4.27 -1.58
CA GLY A 46 -3.24 2.92 -1.34
C GLY A 46 -2.08 2.81 -0.38
N TYR A 47 -1.54 1.60 -0.32
CA TYR A 47 -0.38 1.22 0.45
C TYR A 47 0.56 0.38 -0.41
N ALA A 48 1.84 0.49 -0.14
CA ALA A 48 2.89 -0.34 -0.70
C ALA A 48 3.72 -0.91 0.46
N ILE A 49 3.99 -2.21 0.42
CA ILE A 49 4.67 -2.93 1.48
C ILE A 49 5.82 -3.68 0.82
N HIS A 50 7.03 -3.22 1.09
CA HIS A 50 8.26 -3.89 0.66
C HIS A 50 8.63 -5.00 1.64
N ASN A 51 9.42 -5.97 1.15
CA ASN A 51 9.92 -7.11 1.92
C ASN A 51 8.80 -7.92 2.59
N PHE A 52 7.63 -8.04 1.95
CA PHE A 52 6.40 -8.57 2.57
C PHE A 52 6.57 -10.00 3.10
N LEU A 53 7.16 -10.91 2.33
CA LEU A 53 7.43 -12.28 2.76
C LEU A 53 8.60 -12.37 3.73
N LYS A 54 9.62 -11.51 3.61
CA LYS A 54 10.74 -11.48 4.56
C LYS A 54 10.30 -11.08 5.98
N ARG A 55 9.22 -10.29 6.12
CA ARG A 55 8.60 -9.97 7.42
C ARG A 55 8.10 -11.21 8.16
N LYS A 56 7.68 -12.27 7.45
CA LYS A 56 7.10 -13.51 8.02
C LYS A 56 8.04 -14.31 8.94
N ARG A 57 9.30 -13.89 9.13
CA ARG A 57 10.22 -14.60 10.02
C ARG A 57 10.18 -14.15 11.48
N LYS A 58 9.44 -13.09 11.86
CA LYS A 58 9.37 -12.72 13.29
C LYS A 58 7.99 -12.39 13.88
N GLU A 59 7.09 -11.64 13.25
CA GLU A 59 5.81 -11.27 13.88
C GLU A 59 4.71 -11.08 12.82
N ASP A 60 3.45 -11.33 13.17
CA ASP A 60 2.30 -11.12 12.29
C ASP A 60 2.25 -9.65 11.82
N VAL A 61 2.00 -9.43 10.53
CA VAL A 61 1.91 -8.09 9.95
C VAL A 61 0.44 -7.70 9.90
N ASP A 62 0.00 -6.91 10.88
CA ASP A 62 -1.31 -6.26 10.87
C ASP A 62 -1.16 -4.84 10.29
N VAL A 63 -1.87 -4.56 9.21
CA VAL A 63 -1.90 -3.22 8.59
C VAL A 63 -3.35 -2.80 8.57
N GLU A 64 -3.69 -1.83 9.42
CA GLU A 64 -4.99 -1.20 9.39
C GLU A 64 -5.08 -0.34 8.13
N ILE A 65 -5.94 -0.76 7.21
CA ILE A 65 -6.21 -0.05 5.98
C ILE A 65 -7.50 0.74 6.17
N PRO A 66 -7.43 2.08 6.36
CA PRO A 66 -8.62 2.91 6.45
C PRO A 66 -9.31 2.89 5.09
N LEU A 67 -10.44 2.19 5.01
CA LEU A 67 -11.36 2.31 3.90
C LEU A 67 -12.02 3.69 4.02
N LEU A 68 -11.56 4.64 3.20
CA LEU A 68 -12.24 5.94 3.05
C LEU A 68 -13.67 5.68 2.58
N SER A 69 -14.63 5.74 3.51
CA SER A 69 -16.05 5.90 3.19
C SER A 69 -16.25 7.34 2.71
N GLU A 70 -17.13 7.49 1.70
CA GLU A 70 -17.34 8.73 0.94
C GLU A 70 -17.63 9.97 1.78
#